data_AF-A0A943M373-F1
#
_entry.id   AF-A0A943M373-F1
#
_cell.length_a   1.000
_cell.length_b   1.000
_cell.length_c   1.000
_cell.angle_alpha   90.00
_cell.angle_beta   90.00
_cell.angle_gamma   90.00
#
_symmetry.space_group_name_H-M   'P 1'
#
loop_
_entity.id
_entity.type
_entity.pdbx_description
1 polymer ?
#
loop_
_entity_poly.entity_id
_entity_poly.type
_entity_poly.pdbx_seq_one_letter_code
_entity_poly.pdbx_strand_id
1 'polypeptide(L)'
;MKKFYLGFGILSLFALLCAACGSDQESGPQAGRQPDDPGAAAKGICGVGVSDRADADVSENPIVFADGNIEWFNPTTREIRFRDLEPAKAFVPYREIVFRLDDETLFAAATIVSDVNSQIYYDLVLYLSDPVEPRCYLNDAYPLWAADSDEARANAEARAEGWNKFLEHLRQDGRLQE
;
A
#
# COMPACT_ATOMS: atom_id res chain seq x y z
N MET A 1 -8.57 6.38 72.73
CA MET A 1 -7.57 5.38 73.16
C MET A 1 -6.36 5.46 72.24
N LYS A 2 -5.17 5.49 72.85
CA LYS A 2 -3.77 5.32 72.37
C LYS A 2 -3.34 5.89 71.00
N LYS A 3 -2.46 6.90 71.13
CA LYS A 3 -1.49 7.46 70.17
C LYS A 3 -0.31 6.49 69.96
N PHE A 4 0.39 6.57 68.83
CA PHE A 4 1.85 6.45 68.75
C PHE A 4 2.40 7.30 67.58
N TYR A 5 3.40 8.12 67.90
CA TYR A 5 4.27 8.88 67.01
C TYR A 5 5.67 8.24 66.98
N LEU A 6 6.41 8.44 65.90
CA LEU A 6 7.88 8.67 65.73
C LEU A 6 8.37 7.97 64.45
N GLY A 7 9.21 8.56 63.59
CA GLY A 7 9.92 9.82 63.68
C GLY A 7 10.92 9.98 62.53
N PHE A 8 11.67 11.10 62.58
CA PHE A 8 12.94 11.40 61.90
C PHE A 8 12.92 11.34 60.35
N GLY A 9 12.99 12.43 59.59
CA GLY A 9 13.86 13.59 59.73
C GLY A 9 15.10 13.40 58.85
N ILE A 10 15.20 14.18 57.76
CA ILE A 10 16.44 14.76 57.23
C ILE A 10 16.05 15.96 56.34
N LEU A 11 16.53 17.12 56.77
CA LEU A 11 16.65 18.39 56.04
C LEU A 11 17.95 18.34 55.23
N SER A 12 17.94 18.72 53.95
CA SER A 12 18.94 19.61 53.30
C SER A 12 18.64 19.69 51.79
N LEU A 13 18.23 20.81 51.18
CA LEU A 13 18.91 22.11 50.95
C LEU A 13 19.72 22.12 49.63
N PHE A 14 19.55 23.23 48.87
CA PHE A 14 20.18 23.66 47.61
C PHE A 14 19.60 23.03 46.33
N ALA A 15 18.66 23.67 45.63
CA ALA A 15 18.80 24.87 44.79
C ALA A 15 19.83 24.69 43.66
N LEU A 16 19.39 24.79 42.40
CA LEU A 16 19.90 25.77 41.44
C LEU A 16 19.03 25.75 40.17
N LEU A 17 18.54 26.94 39.80
CA LEU A 17 18.09 27.29 38.46
C LEU A 17 19.25 27.14 37.48
N CYS A 18 18.97 26.75 36.24
CA CYS A 18 19.56 27.35 35.04
C CYS A 18 18.71 27.02 33.81
N ALA A 19 18.23 28.07 33.15
CA ALA A 19 17.81 28.03 31.76
C ALA A 19 19.04 27.82 30.86
N ALA A 20 18.88 27.08 29.77
CA ALA A 20 19.76 27.16 28.62
C ALA A 20 18.97 26.79 27.34
N CYS A 21 18.79 27.79 26.48
CA CYS A 21 18.49 27.59 25.07
C CYS A 21 19.77 27.12 24.33
N GLY A 22 19.59 26.25 23.34
CA GLY A 22 20.56 25.96 22.28
C GLY A 22 21.34 24.67 22.49
N SER A 23 21.17 23.68 21.61
CA SER A 23 21.92 23.56 20.35
C SER A 23 21.51 22.30 19.59
N ASP A 24 21.88 22.31 18.31
CA ASP A 24 21.57 21.39 17.23
C ASP A 24 21.84 19.88 17.47
N GLN A 25 20.96 19.10 16.83
CA GLN A 25 21.20 17.86 16.06
C GLN A 25 21.81 16.63 16.77
N GLU A 26 20.98 15.60 16.98
CA GLU A 26 21.44 14.21 16.91
C GLU A 26 20.41 13.38 16.13
N SER A 27 20.85 12.92 14.95
CA SER A 27 20.11 12.06 14.03
C SER A 27 20.07 10.63 14.57
N GLY A 28 18.94 10.24 15.16
CA GLY A 28 18.59 8.84 15.45
C GLY A 28 17.67 8.24 14.37
N PRO A 29 17.63 6.90 14.21
CA PRO A 29 17.02 6.26 13.05
C PRO A 29 15.50 6.48 13.05
N GLN A 30 14.99 7.14 12.00
CA GLN A 30 13.56 7.32 11.80
C GLN A 30 12.90 5.97 11.46
N ALA A 31 12.25 5.38 12.45
CA ALA A 31 11.20 4.40 12.23
C ALA A 31 10.04 5.09 11.47
N GLY A 32 9.61 4.47 10.37
CA GLY A 32 8.34 4.76 9.69
C GLY A 32 8.17 6.19 9.17
N ARG A 33 8.80 6.51 8.03
CA ARG A 33 8.43 7.70 7.26
C ARG A 33 7.20 7.34 6.42
N GLN A 34 6.02 7.73 6.89
CA GLN A 34 4.85 7.89 6.03
C GLN A 34 5.16 9.06 5.06
N PRO A 35 4.81 9.01 3.77
CA PRO A 35 5.10 10.10 2.85
C PRO A 35 4.27 11.33 3.26
N ASP A 36 4.94 12.40 3.69
CA ASP A 36 4.32 13.65 4.13
C ASP A 36 3.96 14.61 2.96
N ASP A 37 3.81 14.11 1.73
CA ASP A 37 3.39 14.94 0.60
C ASP A 37 2.56 14.13 -0.41
N PRO A 38 1.23 14.33 -0.48
CA PRO A 38 0.39 13.76 -1.54
C PRO A 38 0.71 14.34 -2.94
N GLY A 39 1.55 15.38 -3.03
CA GLY A 39 1.96 16.04 -4.28
C GLY A 39 3.37 15.69 -4.78
N ALA A 40 4.18 14.95 -4.03
CA ALA A 40 5.45 14.43 -4.53
C ALA A 40 5.15 13.20 -5.39
N ALA A 41 5.23 13.35 -6.72
CA ALA A 41 5.07 12.25 -7.67
C ALA A 41 5.88 11.04 -7.18
N ALA A 42 5.18 9.97 -6.81
CA ALA A 42 5.83 8.74 -6.38
C ALA A 42 6.69 8.26 -7.54
N LYS A 43 8.02 8.32 -7.40
CA LYS A 43 8.93 7.84 -8.44
C LYS A 43 8.76 6.33 -8.59
N GLY A 44 8.47 5.85 -9.79
CA GLY A 44 8.20 4.44 -10.07
C GLY A 44 6.73 4.08 -9.98
N ILE A 45 6.44 2.78 -9.84
CA ILE A 45 5.05 2.30 -9.80
C ILE A 45 4.41 2.63 -8.46
N CYS A 46 3.18 3.14 -8.43
CA CYS A 46 2.40 3.24 -7.20
C CYS A 46 0.94 2.82 -7.42
N GLY A 47 0.29 2.45 -6.33
CA GLY A 47 -1.14 2.19 -6.29
C GLY A 47 -1.86 3.31 -5.55
N VAL A 48 -2.88 3.87 -6.18
CA VAL A 48 -3.73 4.91 -5.59
C VAL A 48 -5.12 4.32 -5.36
N GLY A 49 -5.57 4.30 -4.11
CA GLY A 49 -6.92 3.86 -3.77
C GLY A 49 -7.96 4.91 -4.16
N VAL A 50 -9.01 4.51 -4.87
CA VAL A 50 -10.09 5.42 -5.28
C VAL A 50 -11.21 5.42 -4.25
N SER A 51 -11.62 6.61 -3.80
CA SER A 51 -12.80 6.77 -2.93
C SER A 51 -14.09 6.91 -3.76
N ASP A 52 -15.22 6.35 -3.30
CA ASP A 52 -16.54 6.52 -3.96
C ASP A 52 -17.19 7.87 -3.67
N ARG A 53 -16.55 8.75 -2.89
CA ARG A 53 -17.10 10.08 -2.64
C ARG A 53 -16.91 10.92 -3.89
N ALA A 54 -18.02 11.27 -4.53
CA ALA A 54 -18.04 12.15 -5.72
C ALA A 54 -17.37 13.52 -5.49
N ASP A 55 -17.22 13.92 -4.21
CA ASP A 55 -16.63 15.20 -3.79
C ASP A 55 -15.23 15.05 -3.18
N ALA A 56 -14.63 13.85 -3.25
CA ALA A 56 -13.30 13.62 -2.71
C ALA A 56 -12.28 14.46 -3.48
N ASP A 57 -11.58 15.33 -2.75
CA ASP A 57 -10.42 16.04 -3.29
C ASP A 57 -9.37 14.99 -3.73
N VAL A 58 -8.57 15.27 -4.76
CA VAL A 58 -7.52 14.34 -5.23
C VAL A 58 -6.53 14.02 -4.10
N SER A 59 -6.43 14.90 -3.09
CA SER A 59 -5.70 14.71 -1.84
C SER A 59 -6.26 13.62 -0.90
N GLU A 60 -7.48 13.13 -1.14
CA GLU A 60 -8.13 12.07 -0.34
C GLU A 60 -7.91 10.65 -0.90
N ASN A 61 -7.34 10.48 -2.09
CA ASN A 61 -7.02 9.16 -2.65
C ASN A 61 -5.65 8.70 -2.13
N PRO A 62 -5.58 7.79 -1.14
CA PRO A 62 -4.32 7.43 -0.52
C PRO A 62 -3.45 6.60 -1.46
N ILE A 63 -2.13 6.84 -1.41
CA ILE A 63 -1.16 5.88 -1.94
C ILE A 63 -1.23 4.63 -1.06
N VAL A 64 -1.69 3.51 -1.62
CA VAL A 64 -1.87 2.23 -0.91
C VAL A 64 -0.65 1.31 -1.04
N PHE A 65 0.20 1.54 -2.03
CA PHE A 65 1.55 0.98 -2.12
C PHE A 65 2.43 1.87 -3.01
N ALA A 66 3.74 1.82 -2.77
CA ALA A 66 4.76 2.48 -3.58
C ALA A 66 5.64 1.44 -4.30
N ASP A 67 6.53 1.92 -5.17
CA ASP A 67 7.31 1.06 -6.07
C ASP A 67 8.13 0.02 -5.31
N GLY A 68 8.79 0.46 -4.23
CA GLY A 68 9.60 -0.40 -3.37
C GLY A 68 8.81 -1.46 -2.61
N ASN A 69 7.47 -1.38 -2.58
CA ASN A 69 6.63 -2.46 -2.03
C ASN A 69 6.48 -3.62 -3.01
N ILE A 70 6.67 -3.44 -4.32
CA ILE A 70 6.60 -4.57 -5.27
C ILE A 70 7.94 -5.30 -5.22
N GLU A 71 7.93 -6.51 -4.64
CA GLU A 71 9.09 -7.37 -4.55
C GLU A 71 9.40 -8.01 -5.90
N TRP A 72 8.38 -8.63 -6.51
CA TRP A 72 8.46 -9.21 -7.86
C TRP A 72 7.07 -9.44 -8.44
N PHE A 73 7.03 -9.65 -9.76
CA PHE A 73 5.85 -10.06 -10.51
C PHE A 73 6.17 -11.22 -11.44
N ASN A 74 5.31 -12.23 -11.49
CA ASN A 74 5.40 -13.30 -12.47
C ASN A 74 4.37 -13.10 -13.60
N PRO A 75 4.80 -12.80 -14.84
CA PRO A 75 3.88 -12.52 -15.94
C PRO A 75 3.10 -13.75 -16.41
N THR A 76 3.59 -14.96 -16.12
CA THR A 76 2.92 -16.22 -16.49
C THR A 76 1.84 -16.60 -15.49
N THR A 77 2.13 -16.57 -14.18
CA THR A 77 1.16 -16.93 -13.13
C THR A 77 0.28 -15.77 -12.73
N ARG A 78 0.60 -14.55 -13.18
CA ARG A 78 0.00 -13.28 -12.75
C ARG A 78 0.20 -12.95 -11.27
N GLU A 79 1.07 -13.68 -10.57
CA GLU A 79 1.33 -13.44 -9.15
C GLU A 79 2.15 -12.18 -8.96
N ILE A 80 1.68 -11.29 -8.09
CA ILE A 80 2.43 -10.13 -7.61
C ILE A 80 2.76 -10.33 -6.13
N ARG A 81 4.04 -10.19 -5.78
CA ARG A 81 4.51 -10.27 -4.41
C ARG A 81 4.82 -8.87 -3.90
N PHE A 82 4.23 -8.56 -2.76
CA PHE A 82 4.57 -7.34 -2.03
C PHE A 82 5.53 -7.65 -0.87
N ARG A 83 6.48 -6.75 -0.65
CA ARG A 83 7.34 -6.69 0.54
C ARG A 83 6.94 -5.53 1.43
N ASP A 84 7.14 -5.70 2.73
CA ASP A 84 6.92 -4.66 3.74
C ASP A 84 5.50 -4.03 3.65
N LEU A 85 4.53 -4.82 3.18
CA LEU A 85 3.13 -4.48 2.98
C LEU A 85 2.29 -5.72 3.31
N GLU A 86 1.20 -5.55 4.06
CA GLU A 86 0.22 -6.60 4.33
C GLU A 86 -1.02 -6.39 3.44
N PRO A 87 -1.18 -7.10 2.31
CA PRO A 87 -2.25 -6.83 1.33
C PRO A 87 -3.66 -6.83 1.92
N ALA A 88 -3.96 -7.78 2.82
CA ALA A 88 -5.27 -7.90 3.46
C ALA A 88 -5.63 -6.71 4.37
N LYS A 89 -4.64 -5.92 4.82
CA LYS A 89 -4.85 -4.69 5.59
C LYS A 89 -4.78 -3.45 4.72
N ALA A 90 -3.95 -3.47 3.67
CA ALA A 90 -3.73 -2.33 2.79
C ALA A 90 -4.86 -2.11 1.79
N PHE A 91 -5.49 -3.19 1.32
CA PHE A 91 -6.47 -3.12 0.24
C PHE A 91 -7.89 -3.31 0.77
N VAL A 92 -8.71 -2.28 0.56
CA VAL A 92 -10.13 -2.31 0.94
C VAL A 92 -10.90 -3.15 -0.09
N PRO A 93 -11.80 -4.06 0.32
CA PRO A 93 -12.55 -4.85 -0.64
C PRO A 93 -13.52 -4.05 -1.51
N TYR A 94 -13.72 -4.52 -2.75
CA TYR A 94 -14.66 -3.97 -3.73
C TYR A 94 -14.40 -2.49 -4.08
N ARG A 95 -13.12 -2.10 -4.06
CA ARG A 95 -12.66 -0.76 -4.45
C ARG A 95 -11.83 -0.85 -5.71
N GLU A 96 -11.36 0.27 -6.20
CA GLU A 96 -10.42 0.31 -7.31
C GLU A 96 -9.07 0.81 -6.80
N ILE A 97 -8.00 0.16 -7.27
CA ILE A 97 -6.64 0.70 -7.19
C ILE A 97 -6.21 1.10 -8.59
N VAL A 98 -5.83 2.36 -8.75
CA VAL A 98 -5.21 2.86 -9.97
C VAL A 98 -3.70 2.68 -9.84
N PHE A 99 -3.14 1.87 -10.73
CA PHE A 99 -1.71 1.69 -10.91
C PHE A 99 -1.18 2.82 -11.78
N ARG A 100 -0.21 3.55 -11.24
CA ARG A 100 0.49 4.64 -11.93
C ARG A 100 1.97 4.33 -12.04
N LEU A 101 2.62 4.90 -13.05
CA LEU A 101 4.06 4.99 -13.17
C LEU A 101 4.41 6.48 -13.23
N ASP A 102 5.08 6.98 -12.19
CA ASP A 102 5.25 8.41 -11.96
C ASP A 102 3.89 9.13 -12.04
N ASP A 103 3.69 10.00 -13.04
CA ASP A 103 2.45 10.74 -13.23
C ASP A 103 1.43 10.05 -14.15
N GLU A 104 1.82 8.98 -14.86
CA GLU A 104 0.98 8.32 -15.86
C GLU A 104 0.12 7.22 -15.22
N THR A 105 -1.18 7.20 -15.52
CA THR A 105 -2.05 6.05 -15.21
C THR A 105 -1.76 4.91 -16.18
N LEU A 106 -1.36 3.76 -15.65
CA LEU A 106 -1.16 2.55 -16.43
C LEU A 106 -2.48 1.79 -16.58
N PHE A 107 -3.14 1.54 -15.46
CA PHE A 107 -4.39 0.80 -15.41
C PHE A 107 -5.07 0.89 -14.06
N ALA A 108 -6.33 0.48 -14.00
CA ALA A 108 -7.03 0.25 -12.76
C ALA A 108 -7.29 -1.24 -12.54
N ALA A 109 -7.33 -1.66 -11.28
CA ALA A 109 -7.70 -3.00 -10.87
C ALA A 109 -8.73 -2.94 -9.74
N ALA A 110 -9.82 -3.70 -9.88
CA ALA A 110 -10.77 -3.87 -8.80
C ALA A 110 -10.13 -4.70 -7.67
N THR A 111 -10.23 -4.23 -6.43
CA THR A 111 -9.71 -4.88 -5.24
C THR A 111 -10.69 -5.85 -4.64
N ILE A 112 -10.10 -6.96 -4.22
CA ILE A 112 -10.70 -8.07 -3.49
C ILE A 112 -11.79 -8.72 -4.29
N VAL A 113 -11.29 -9.74 -4.95
CA VAL A 113 -11.99 -10.98 -4.94
C VAL A 113 -11.29 -11.98 -4.00
N SER A 114 -12.07 -12.56 -3.09
CA SER A 114 -11.75 -13.80 -2.37
C SER A 114 -12.76 -14.87 -2.81
N ASP A 115 -12.57 -16.13 -2.42
CA ASP A 115 -13.44 -17.25 -2.81
C ASP A 115 -14.93 -17.09 -2.48
N VAL A 116 -15.29 -16.11 -1.64
CA VAL A 116 -16.68 -15.81 -1.26
C VAL A 116 -17.34 -14.76 -2.14
N ASN A 117 -16.67 -14.22 -3.17
CA ASN A 117 -17.29 -13.28 -4.10
C ASN A 117 -18.14 -14.00 -5.15
N SER A 118 -19.41 -13.61 -5.27
CA SER A 118 -20.32 -14.13 -6.29
C SER A 118 -20.39 -13.25 -7.56
N GLN A 119 -19.74 -12.08 -7.55
CA GLN A 119 -19.74 -11.17 -8.69
C GLN A 119 -18.75 -11.62 -9.75
N ILE A 120 -19.12 -11.38 -11.01
CA ILE A 120 -18.26 -11.57 -12.16
C ILE A 120 -17.68 -10.21 -12.54
N TYR A 121 -16.38 -10.17 -12.73
CA TYR A 121 -15.64 -9.03 -13.25
C TYR A 121 -15.04 -9.44 -14.59
N TYR A 122 -15.35 -8.69 -15.64
CA TYR A 122 -14.73 -8.85 -16.96
C TYR A 122 -13.54 -7.90 -17.15
N ASP A 123 -13.01 -7.35 -16.06
CA ASP A 123 -11.91 -6.41 -16.08
C ASP A 123 -10.85 -6.80 -15.04
N LEU A 124 -9.68 -6.14 -15.06
CA LEU A 124 -8.52 -6.48 -14.24
C LEU A 124 -8.88 -6.47 -12.74
N VAL A 125 -8.54 -7.54 -12.04
CA VAL A 125 -8.72 -7.68 -10.59
C VAL A 125 -7.40 -7.91 -9.88
N LEU A 126 -7.29 -7.36 -8.67
CA LEU A 126 -6.30 -7.78 -7.68
C LEU A 126 -6.93 -8.82 -6.75
N TYR A 127 -6.72 -10.10 -7.09
CA TYR A 127 -7.24 -11.27 -6.39
C TYR A 127 -6.33 -11.65 -5.21
N LEU A 128 -6.92 -11.91 -4.03
CA LEU A 128 -6.19 -12.35 -2.83
C LEU A 128 -6.60 -13.79 -2.50
N SER A 129 -5.64 -14.71 -2.55
CA SER A 129 -5.89 -16.16 -2.68
C SER A 129 -6.12 -16.97 -1.41
N ASP A 130 -5.85 -16.45 -0.21
CA ASP A 130 -6.07 -17.17 1.05
C ASP A 130 -6.03 -16.17 2.22
N PRO A 131 -6.85 -16.30 3.28
CA PRO A 131 -6.83 -15.37 4.41
C PRO A 131 -5.65 -15.57 5.39
N VAL A 132 -4.95 -16.71 5.35
CA VAL A 132 -3.82 -17.08 6.22
C VAL A 132 -2.49 -16.75 5.55
N GLU A 133 -2.33 -17.09 4.26
CA GLU A 133 -1.16 -16.74 3.45
C GLU A 133 -1.57 -16.08 2.12
N PRO A 134 -2.04 -14.82 2.15
CA PRO A 134 -2.58 -14.18 0.96
C PRO A 134 -1.49 -14.00 -0.10
N ARG A 135 -1.61 -14.74 -1.20
CA ARG A 135 -0.92 -14.40 -2.46
C ARG A 135 -1.82 -13.52 -3.30
N CYS A 136 -1.22 -12.54 -3.96
CA CYS A 136 -1.92 -11.56 -4.78
C CYS A 136 -1.74 -11.88 -6.26
N TYR A 137 -2.80 -11.76 -7.04
CA TYR A 137 -2.79 -12.02 -8.48
C TYR A 137 -3.47 -10.90 -9.25
N LEU A 138 -2.87 -10.48 -10.37
CA LEU A 138 -3.43 -9.50 -11.31
C LEU A 138 -4.06 -10.23 -12.51
N ASN A 139 -5.34 -10.60 -12.38
CA ASN A 139 -6.04 -11.41 -13.37
C ASN A 139 -6.96 -10.55 -14.24
N ASP A 140 -7.07 -10.84 -15.54
CA ASP A 140 -7.89 -10.05 -16.48
C ASP A 140 -9.39 -10.13 -16.21
N ALA A 141 -9.81 -11.06 -15.36
CA ALA A 141 -11.20 -11.25 -14.97
C ALA A 141 -11.28 -12.01 -13.64
N TYR A 142 -12.48 -11.98 -13.03
CA TYR A 142 -12.88 -12.91 -11.98
C TYR A 142 -14.31 -13.44 -12.21
N PRO A 143 -14.58 -14.73 -11.94
CA PRO A 143 -13.59 -15.77 -11.68
C PRO A 143 -12.71 -16.02 -12.91
N LEU A 144 -11.59 -16.74 -12.75
CA LEU A 144 -10.62 -16.94 -13.84
C LEU A 144 -11.23 -17.47 -15.14
N TRP A 145 -12.29 -18.28 -15.07
CA TRP A 145 -12.97 -18.78 -16.27
C TRP A 145 -13.64 -17.68 -17.11
N ALA A 146 -13.90 -16.50 -16.55
CA ALA A 146 -14.50 -15.37 -17.27
C ALA A 146 -13.49 -14.66 -18.19
N ALA A 147 -12.19 -14.91 -18.03
CA ALA A 147 -11.13 -14.32 -18.85
C ALA A 147 -11.21 -14.73 -20.33
N ASP A 148 -11.87 -15.86 -20.64
CA ASP A 148 -12.05 -16.34 -22.01
C ASP A 148 -13.20 -15.64 -22.76
N SER A 149 -13.95 -14.76 -22.09
CA SER A 149 -15.03 -13.99 -22.72
C SER A 149 -14.50 -12.91 -23.66
N ASP A 150 -15.28 -12.59 -24.70
CA ASP A 150 -14.95 -11.50 -25.64
C ASP A 150 -14.80 -10.15 -24.92
N GLU A 151 -15.60 -9.91 -23.87
CA GLU A 151 -15.54 -8.69 -23.05
C GLU A 151 -14.22 -8.59 -22.28
N ALA A 152 -13.82 -9.66 -21.58
CA ALA A 152 -12.56 -9.68 -20.84
C ALA A 152 -11.35 -9.51 -21.76
N ARG A 153 -11.37 -10.14 -22.94
CA ARG A 153 -10.33 -9.96 -23.95
C ARG A 153 -10.25 -8.54 -24.46
N ALA A 154 -11.38 -7.91 -24.77
CA ALA A 154 -11.42 -6.53 -25.23
C ALA A 154 -10.86 -5.56 -24.15
N ASN A 155 -11.20 -5.78 -22.89
CA ASN A 155 -10.68 -4.98 -21.78
C ASN A 155 -9.17 -5.18 -21.56
N ALA A 156 -8.68 -6.42 -21.68
CA ALA A 156 -7.25 -6.71 -21.63
C ALA A 156 -6.49 -6.03 -22.80
N GLU A 157 -7.03 -6.08 -24.02
CA GLU A 157 -6.46 -5.42 -25.19
C GLU A 157 -6.43 -3.89 -25.02
N ALA A 158 -7.50 -3.29 -24.50
CA ALA A 158 -7.57 -1.85 -24.24
C ALA A 158 -6.51 -1.38 -23.23
N ARG A 159 -6.08 -2.26 -22.33
CA ARG A 159 -5.08 -2.00 -21.28
C ARG A 159 -3.65 -2.39 -21.67
N ALA A 160 -3.45 -2.97 -22.84
CA ALA A 160 -2.18 -3.60 -23.22
C ALA A 160 -0.99 -2.64 -23.16
N GLU A 161 -1.18 -1.36 -23.52
CA GLU A 161 -0.11 -0.36 -23.45
C GLU A 161 0.39 -0.15 -22.01
N GLY A 162 -0.53 0.16 -21.08
CA GLY A 162 -0.18 0.35 -19.68
C GLY A 162 0.37 -0.92 -19.03
N TRP A 163 -0.18 -2.08 -19.39
CA TRP A 163 0.35 -3.38 -18.97
C TRP A 163 1.80 -3.59 -19.43
N ASN A 164 2.12 -3.26 -20.69
CA ASN A 164 3.48 -3.39 -21.20
C ASN A 164 4.47 -2.45 -20.50
N LYS A 165 4.05 -1.21 -20.16
CA LYS A 165 4.87 -0.27 -19.38
C LYS A 165 5.16 -0.82 -17.98
N PHE A 166 4.15 -1.39 -17.31
CA PHE A 166 4.32 -2.08 -16.02
C PHE A 166 5.36 -3.19 -16.09
N LEU A 167 5.25 -4.08 -17.09
CA LEU A 167 6.20 -5.17 -17.28
C LEU A 167 7.62 -4.67 -17.59
N GLU A 168 7.74 -3.65 -18.44
CA GLU A 168 9.04 -3.10 -18.82
C GLU A 168 9.76 -2.45 -17.64
N HIS A 169 9.04 -1.69 -16.81
CA HIS A 169 9.60 -1.12 -15.59
C HIS A 169 10.13 -2.20 -14.64
N LEU A 170 9.33 -3.24 -14.36
CA LEU A 170 9.76 -4.35 -13.50
C LEU A 170 10.91 -5.16 -14.12
N ARG A 171 10.96 -5.28 -15.45
CA ARG A 171 12.07 -5.95 -16.16
C ARG A 171 13.37 -5.19 -15.97
N GLN A 172 13.35 -3.87 -16.15
CA GLN A 172 14.53 -3.01 -15.99
C GLN A 172 15.11 -3.07 -14.57
N ASP A 173 14.24 -3.25 -13.57
CA ASP A 173 14.62 -3.39 -12.17
C ASP A 173 14.96 -4.83 -11.73
N GLY A 174 14.87 -5.81 -12.63
CA GLY A 174 15.13 -7.22 -12.31
C GLY A 174 14.09 -7.87 -11.40
N ARG A 175 12.84 -7.37 -11.44
CA ARG A 175 11.70 -7.78 -10.61
C ARG A 175 10.67 -8.64 -11.36
N LEU A 176 10.91 -9.03 -12.61
CA LEU A 176 10.14 -10.09 -13.26
C LEU A 176 10.72 -11.46 -12.89
N GLN A 177 9.86 -12.36 -12.42
CA GLN A 177 10.18 -13.78 -12.25
C GLN A 177 9.45 -14.58 -13.32
N GLU A 178 10.19 -15.31 -14.16
CA GLU A 178 9.63 -16.22 -15.16
C GLU A 178 9.53 -17.64 -14.59
#